data_AF-A0A957RKH4-F1
#
_entry.id   AF-A0A957RKH4-F1
#
_cell.length_a   1.000
_cell.length_b   1.000
_cell.length_c   1.000
_cell.angle_alpha   90.00
_cell.angle_beta   90.00
_cell.angle_gamma   90.00
#
_symmetry.space_group_name_H-M   'P 1'
#
loop_
_entity.id
_entity.type
_entity.pdbx_description
1 polymer ?
#
loop_
_entity_poly.entity_id
_entity_poly.type
_entity_poly.pdbx_seq_one_letter_code
_entity_poly.pdbx_strand_id
1 'polypeptide(L)'
;MEGKEITTIEGLATENADGTLTLHPVQQAFIDAQVPQCGWCMSGQIMTAAAFLQQNPAPSEDDVIEAMGENYCRCGCYHRI
;
A
#
# COMPACT_ATOMS: atom_id res chain seq x y z
N MET A 1 14.46 -14.63 -8.53
CA MET A 1 14.60 -14.24 -7.11
C MET A 1 16.07 -14.00 -6.78
N GLU A 2 16.99 -14.87 -7.22
CA GLU A 2 18.42 -14.67 -6.98
C GLU A 2 18.91 -13.28 -7.46
N GLY A 3 19.61 -12.57 -6.57
CA GLY A 3 20.11 -11.21 -6.80
C GLY A 3 19.09 -10.08 -6.75
N LYS A 4 17.80 -10.35 -6.43
CA LYS A 4 16.77 -9.32 -6.28
C LYS A 4 16.49 -9.03 -4.81
N GLU A 5 16.29 -7.75 -4.48
CA GLU A 5 15.72 -7.36 -3.19
C GLU A 5 14.20 -7.54 -3.22
N ILE A 6 13.67 -8.11 -2.15
CA ILE A 6 12.24 -8.38 -1.98
C ILE A 6 11.76 -7.61 -0.75
N THR A 7 10.75 -6.76 -0.95
CA THR A 7 10.12 -5.96 0.10
C THR A 7 8.71 -6.47 0.36
N THR A 8 8.37 -6.64 1.63
CA THR A 8 7.00 -6.96 2.10
C THR A 8 6.38 -5.75 2.81
N ILE A 9 5.13 -5.91 3.27
CA ILE A 9 4.38 -4.84 3.94
C ILE A 9 5.11 -4.29 5.17
N GLU A 10 5.80 -5.14 5.92
CA GLU A 10 6.60 -4.77 7.09
C GLU A 10 7.85 -3.97 6.70
N GLY A 11 8.43 -4.29 5.55
CA GLY A 11 9.63 -3.63 5.03
C GLY A 11 9.40 -2.24 4.42
N LEU A 12 8.14 -1.77 4.36
CA LEU A 12 7.83 -0.41 3.93
C LEU A 12 8.08 0.64 5.02
N ALA A 13 8.00 0.25 6.29
CA ALA A 13 8.26 1.17 7.40
C ALA A 13 9.77 1.26 7.69
N THR A 14 10.21 2.45 8.09
CA THR A 14 11.60 2.68 8.50
C THR A 14 11.69 2.74 10.02
N GLU A 15 12.65 2.02 10.61
CA GLU A 15 12.98 2.12 12.03
C GLU A 15 13.91 3.33 12.27
N ASN A 16 13.52 4.18 13.22
CA ASN A 16 14.27 5.36 13.63
C ASN A 16 15.31 5.01 14.70
N ALA A 17 16.27 5.91 14.93
CA ALA A 17 17.34 5.70 15.90
C ALA A 17 16.87 5.51 17.36
N ASP A 18 15.65 5.95 17.68
CA ASP A 18 15.02 5.80 18.99
C ASP A 18 14.15 4.53 19.12
N GLY A 19 14.14 3.68 18.10
CA GLY A 19 13.34 2.45 18.03
C GLY A 19 11.88 2.66 17.63
N THR A 20 11.49 3.88 17.23
CA THR A 20 10.15 4.14 16.68
C THR A 20 10.08 3.79 15.20
N LEU A 21 8.87 3.55 14.66
CA LEU A 21 8.66 3.32 13.24
C LEU A 21 8.07 4.55 12.57
N THR A 22 8.64 4.94 11.43
CA THR A 22 8.00 5.85 10.48
C THR A 22 7.35 5.02 9.37
N LEU A 23 6.02 5.10 9.28
CA LEU A 23 5.26 4.39 8.26
C LEU A 23 5.52 4.98 6.87
N HIS A 24 5.44 4.13 5.85
CA HIS A 24 5.41 4.59 4.47
C HIS A 24 4.18 5.47 4.22
N PRO A 25 4.26 6.53 3.39
CA PRO A 25 3.12 7.42 3.13
C PRO A 25 1.83 6.70 2.74
N VAL A 26 1.92 5.62 1.96
CA VAL A 26 0.76 4.79 1.60
C VAL A 26 0.16 4.06 2.80
N GLN A 27 0.98 3.51 3.71
CA GLN A 27 0.48 2.87 4.93
C GLN A 27 -0.26 3.90 5.80
N GLN A 28 0.31 5.09 5.96
CA GLN A 28 -0.31 6.17 6.73
C GLN A 28 -1.63 6.63 6.09
N ALA A 29 -1.67 6.81 4.77
CA ALA A 29 -2.88 7.21 4.05
C ALA A 29 -4.04 6.21 4.23
N PHE A 30 -3.75 4.90 4.21
CA PHE A 30 -4.77 3.87 4.44
C PHE A 30 -5.34 3.90 5.87
N ILE A 31 -4.51 4.26 6.85
CA ILE A 31 -4.94 4.47 8.24
C ILE A 31 -5.80 5.73 8.34
N ASP A 32 -5.32 6.84 7.80
CA ASP A 32 -6.00 8.15 7.86
C ASP A 32 -7.37 8.11 7.18
N ALA A 33 -7.47 7.43 6.04
CA ALA A 33 -8.72 7.22 5.30
C ALA A 33 -9.60 6.09 5.87
N GLN A 34 -9.16 5.41 6.93
CA GLN A 34 -9.86 4.29 7.56
C GLN A 34 -10.33 3.23 6.55
N VAL A 35 -9.43 2.84 5.63
CA VAL A 35 -9.71 1.88 4.55
C VAL A 35 -9.99 0.48 5.09
N PRO A 36 -9.18 -0.08 6.01
CA PRO A 36 -9.36 -1.46 6.43
C PRO A 36 -10.70 -1.69 7.16
N GLN A 37 -11.42 -2.75 6.79
CA GLN A 37 -12.46 -3.35 7.64
C GLN A 37 -11.91 -4.61 8.32
N CYS A 38 -11.93 -5.77 7.63
CA CYS A 38 -11.35 -7.00 8.18
C CYS A 38 -9.82 -7.05 8.09
N GLY A 39 -9.20 -6.15 7.31
CA GLY A 39 -7.75 -6.03 7.17
C GLY A 39 -7.07 -7.07 6.26
N TRP A 40 -7.71 -8.20 5.95
CA TRP A 40 -7.05 -9.33 5.28
C TRP A 40 -6.37 -8.98 3.95
N CYS A 41 -7.05 -8.22 3.08
CA CYS A 41 -6.52 -7.86 1.77
C CYS A 41 -5.59 -6.62 1.80
N MET A 42 -5.42 -5.96 2.95
CA MET A 42 -4.77 -4.64 3.01
C MET A 42 -3.29 -4.70 2.68
N SER A 43 -2.58 -5.77 3.05
CA SER A 43 -1.17 -5.93 2.66
C SER A 43 -1.00 -5.93 1.14
N GLY A 44 -1.87 -6.63 0.40
CA GLY A 44 -1.84 -6.64 -1.07
C GLY A 44 -2.19 -5.28 -1.68
N GLN A 45 -3.23 -4.63 -1.16
CA GLN A 45 -3.63 -3.29 -1.58
C GLN A 45 -2.50 -2.27 -1.39
N ILE A 46 -1.89 -2.23 -0.19
CA ILE A 46 -0.83 -1.27 0.14
C ILE A 46 0.43 -1.55 -0.69
N MET A 47 0.83 -2.81 -0.84
CA MET A 47 2.02 -3.15 -1.65
C MET A 47 1.83 -2.80 -3.13
N THR A 48 0.62 -2.99 -3.66
CA THR A 48 0.30 -2.61 -5.05
C THR A 48 0.35 -1.11 -5.23
N ALA A 49 -0.31 -0.35 -4.34
CA ALA A 49 -0.29 1.11 -4.38
C ALA A 49 1.14 1.68 -4.23
N ALA A 50 1.94 1.15 -3.30
CA ALA A 50 3.31 1.59 -3.08
C ALA A 50 4.19 1.31 -4.32
N ALA A 51 4.13 0.11 -4.89
CA ALA A 51 4.89 -0.24 -6.08
C ALA A 51 4.45 0.55 -7.33
N PHE A 52 3.15 0.83 -7.46
CA PHE A 52 2.60 1.64 -8.54
C PHE A 52 3.05 3.10 -8.43
N LEU A 53 2.91 3.72 -7.25
CA LEU A 53 3.32 5.11 -7.03
C LEU A 53 4.83 5.34 -7.14
N GLN A 54 5.64 4.31 -6.87
CA GLN A 54 7.09 4.37 -7.13
C GLN A 54 7.40 4.49 -8.63
N GLN A 55 6.59 3.86 -9.49
CA GLN A 55 6.76 3.87 -10.94
C GLN A 55 6.06 5.07 -11.59
N ASN A 56 4.92 5.50 -11.04
CA ASN A 56 4.13 6.63 -11.49
C ASN A 56 3.80 7.56 -10.30
N PRO A 57 4.68 8.52 -9.96
CA PRO A 57 4.51 9.38 -8.79
C PRO A 57 3.38 10.41 -8.89
N ALA A 58 2.83 10.62 -10.09
CA ALA A 58 1.76 11.58 -10.35
C ALA A 58 0.70 10.94 -11.27
N PRO A 59 0.02 9.86 -10.82
CA PRO A 59 -0.93 9.14 -11.64
C PRO A 59 -2.22 9.94 -11.84
N SER A 60 -2.91 9.67 -12.94
CA SER A 60 -4.31 10.05 -13.07
C SER A 60 -5.22 9.13 -12.25
N GLU A 61 -6.47 9.52 -12.04
CA GLU A 61 -7.46 8.69 -11.35
C GLU A 61 -7.70 7.36 -12.07
N ASP A 62 -7.78 7.39 -13.41
CA ASP A 62 -7.96 6.18 -14.24
C ASP A 62 -6.77 5.22 -14.08
N ASP A 63 -5.54 5.73 -14.00
CA ASP A 63 -4.36 4.89 -13.77
C ASP A 63 -4.42 4.20 -12.40
N VAL A 64 -4.93 4.88 -11.36
CA VAL A 64 -5.09 4.30 -10.02
C VAL A 64 -6.15 3.20 -10.03
N ILE A 65 -7.28 3.43 -10.69
CA ILE A 65 -8.36 2.44 -10.81
C ILE A 65 -7.86 1.17 -11.50
N GLU A 66 -7.10 1.33 -12.59
CA GLU A 66 -6.52 0.21 -13.31
C GLU A 66 -5.49 -0.55 -12.45
N ALA A 67 -4.55 0.16 -11.83
CA ALA A 67 -3.49 -0.44 -11.02
C ALA A 67 -4.03 -1.22 -9.81
N MET A 68 -5.12 -0.75 -9.21
CA MET A 68 -5.71 -1.36 -8.00
C MET A 68 -6.72 -2.47 -8.32
N GLY A 69 -7.09 -2.66 -9.58
CA GLY A 69 -8.18 -3.53 -10.01
C GLY A 69 -8.01 -5.03 -9.72
N GLU A 70 -6.78 -5.52 -9.53
CA GLU A 70 -6.49 -6.94 -9.30
C GLU A 70 -6.42 -7.34 -7.81
N ASN A 71 -6.59 -6.39 -6.88
CA ASN A 71 -6.63 -6.69 -5.45
C ASN A 71 -8.07 -6.82 -4.95
N TYR A 72 -8.53 -8.06 -4.72
CA TYR A 72 -9.89 -8.28 -4.27
C TYR A 72 -10.10 -8.04 -2.76
N CYS A 73 -11.10 -7.22 -2.45
CA CYS A 73 -11.63 -6.95 -1.11
C CYS A 73 -13.04 -7.50 -0.97
N ARG A 74 -13.25 -8.45 -0.04
CA ARG A 74 -14.59 -9.00 0.25
C ARG A 74 -15.47 -8.06 1.08
N CYS A 75 -14.85 -7.13 1.80
CA CYS A 75 -15.53 -6.12 2.62
C CYS A 75 -16.10 -4.95 1.80
N GLY A 76 -15.66 -4.78 0.53
CA GLY A 76 -16.14 -3.70 -0.33
C GLY A 76 -15.53 -2.32 -0.05
N CYS A 77 -14.31 -2.25 0.49
CA CYS A 77 -13.65 -1.00 0.86
C CYS A 77 -13.09 -0.16 -0.31
N TYR A 78 -13.29 -0.58 -1.57
CA TYR A 78 -12.65 0.04 -2.74
C TYR A 78 -12.88 1.55 -2.87
N HIS A 79 -14.05 2.05 -2.48
CA HIS A 79 -14.38 3.48 -2.53
C HIS A 79 -13.56 4.38 -1.58
N ARG A 80 -12.74 3.78 -0.71
CA ARG A 80 -11.84 4.48 0.22
C ARG A 80 -10.37 4.39 -0.21
N ILE A 81 -10.09 3.64 -1.28
CA ILE A 81 -8.77 3.49 -1.90
C ILE A 81 -8.71 4.45 -3.07
#